data_AF-A0A3D5P000-F1
#
_entry.id   AF-A0A3D5P000-F1
#
_cell.length_a   1.000
_cell.length_b   1.000
_cell.length_c   1.000
_cell.angle_alpha   90.00
_cell.angle_beta   90.00
_cell.angle_gamma   90.00
#
_symmetry.space_group_name_H-M   'P 1'
#
loop_
_entity.id
_entity.type
_entity.pdbx_description
1 polymer ?
#
loop_
_entity_poly.entity_id
_entity_poly.type
_entity_poly.pdbx_seq_one_letter_code
_entity_poly.pdbx_strand_id
1 'polypeptide(L)'
;LFGGFESAGFFHRFAAFIMIAVFVIHLADVVRIKIKTKESWKNMVFGPGSMFFNKKDLQDLRDSLKWFLGRGERPQYGRWTYWEKFDYIAVFWGMMVIGSTGLTLWFPEFFTKFLPGWFLNVATIIHSDEALLAVGFIFTVHFFNTHLRPEKFPMDTVIFSGRIPLEEFKLDRPEEYQKMVESGELEKHLVEPYQPIVIRSIRIFGTVALLSGLSIVIWIIYAMIFVYR
;
A
#
# COMPACT_ATOMS: atom_id res chain seq x y z
N LEU A 1 -1.41 21.74 -18.74
CA LEU A 1 -0.23 21.23 -18.01
C LEU A 1 0.65 20.33 -18.86
N PHE A 2 0.12 19.33 -19.56
CA PHE A 2 0.93 18.37 -20.33
C PHE A 2 1.08 18.67 -21.84
N GLY A 3 0.38 19.66 -22.38
CA GLY A 3 0.52 20.02 -23.81
C GLY A 3 -0.29 19.16 -24.78
N GLY A 4 -1.21 18.32 -24.29
CA GLY A 4 -2.15 17.54 -25.13
C GLY A 4 -2.29 16.09 -24.68
N PHE A 5 -3.15 15.33 -25.36
CA PHE A 5 -3.40 13.91 -25.08
C PHE A 5 -2.17 13.03 -25.38
N GLU A 6 -1.38 13.40 -26.40
CA GLU A 6 -0.17 12.64 -26.79
C GLU A 6 0.86 12.65 -25.66
N SER A 7 1.18 13.83 -25.14
CA SER A 7 2.09 14.00 -24.01
C SER A 7 1.54 13.34 -22.74
N ALA A 8 0.25 13.49 -22.45
CA ALA A 8 -0.38 12.81 -21.32
C ALA A 8 -0.26 11.28 -21.43
N GLY A 9 -0.49 10.73 -22.63
CA GLY A 9 -0.30 9.31 -22.93
C GLY A 9 1.16 8.87 -22.78
N PHE A 10 2.12 9.70 -23.19
CA PHE A 10 3.54 9.43 -22.98
C PHE A 10 3.90 9.37 -21.48
N PHE A 11 3.51 10.37 -20.70
CA PHE A 11 3.78 10.39 -19.25
C PHE A 11 3.07 9.25 -18.53
N HIS A 12 1.85 8.91 -18.92
CA HIS A 12 1.12 7.76 -18.38
C HIS A 12 1.87 6.45 -18.61
N ARG A 13 2.34 6.21 -19.85
CA ARG A 13 3.14 5.03 -20.21
C ARG A 13 4.49 4.98 -19.49
N PHE A 14 5.14 6.12 -19.33
CA PHE A 14 6.38 6.23 -18.56
C PHE A 14 6.16 5.88 -17.08
N ALA A 15 5.11 6.43 -16.46
CA ALA A 15 4.74 6.08 -15.09
C ALA A 15 4.36 4.59 -14.95
N ALA A 16 3.65 4.04 -15.93
CA ALA A 16 3.31 2.62 -15.97
C ALA A 16 4.57 1.74 -16.01
N PHE A 17 5.58 2.11 -16.79
CA PHE A 17 6.86 1.40 -16.81
C PHE A 17 7.55 1.39 -15.43
N ILE A 18 7.61 2.56 -14.76
CA ILE A 18 8.17 2.66 -13.40
C ILE A 18 7.39 1.75 -12.43
N MET A 19 6.06 1.78 -12.48
CA MET A 19 5.22 0.96 -11.60
C MET A 19 5.39 -0.53 -11.85
N ILE A 20 5.49 -0.96 -13.11
CA ILE A 20 5.78 -2.36 -13.46
C ILE A 20 7.16 -2.77 -12.91
N ALA A 21 8.18 -1.91 -13.06
CA ALA A 21 9.51 -2.20 -12.55
C ALA A 21 9.52 -2.37 -11.01
N VAL A 22 8.85 -1.45 -10.29
CA VAL A 22 8.69 -1.55 -8.82
C VAL A 22 7.95 -2.83 -8.43
N PHE A 23 6.88 -3.19 -9.14
CA PHE A 23 6.14 -4.41 -8.87
C PHE A 23 6.98 -5.68 -9.11
N VAL A 24 7.77 -5.72 -10.18
CA VAL A 24 8.69 -6.84 -10.45
C VAL A 24 9.79 -6.94 -9.39
N ILE A 25 10.36 -5.81 -8.96
CA ILE A 25 11.33 -5.77 -7.85
C ILE A 25 10.70 -6.32 -6.57
N HIS A 26 9.46 -5.94 -6.28
CA HIS A 26 8.73 -6.45 -5.13
C HIS A 26 8.52 -7.97 -5.19
N LEU A 27 8.10 -8.51 -6.34
CA LEU A 27 7.97 -9.96 -6.54
C LEU A 27 9.31 -10.68 -6.34
N ALA A 28 10.40 -10.11 -6.85
CA ALA A 28 11.74 -10.66 -6.67
C ALA A 28 12.15 -10.65 -5.18
N ASP A 29 11.79 -9.61 -4.42
CA ASP A 29 12.07 -9.54 -2.99
C ASP A 29 11.26 -10.57 -2.18
N VAL A 30 9.99 -10.80 -2.53
CA VAL A 30 9.18 -11.89 -1.94
C VAL A 30 9.84 -13.25 -2.16
N VAL A 31 10.35 -13.51 -3.38
CA VAL A 31 11.08 -14.75 -3.70
C VAL A 31 12.42 -14.81 -2.95
N ARG A 32 13.13 -13.69 -2.82
CA ARG A 32 14.38 -13.61 -2.03
C ARG A 32 14.14 -13.94 -0.57
N ILE A 33 13.10 -13.37 0.04
CA ILE A 33 12.70 -13.63 1.42
C ILE A 33 12.38 -15.11 1.59
N LYS A 34 11.58 -15.70 0.68
CA LYS A 34 11.28 -17.14 0.66
C LYS A 34 12.54 -18.00 0.69
N ILE A 35 13.52 -17.70 -0.15
CA ILE A 35 14.77 -18.46 -0.24
C ILE A 35 15.60 -18.30 1.05
N LYS A 36 15.67 -17.08 1.59
CA LYS A 36 16.46 -16.76 2.80
C LYS A 36 15.88 -17.40 4.06
N THR A 37 14.58 -17.30 4.27
CA THR A 37 13.93 -17.81 5.49
C THR A 37 13.69 -19.32 5.45
N LYS A 38 13.69 -19.93 4.25
CA LYS A 38 13.36 -21.35 4.02
C LYS A 38 11.97 -21.74 4.57
N GLU A 39 11.11 -20.76 4.80
CA GLU A 39 9.76 -21.01 5.31
C GLU A 39 8.92 -21.74 4.27
N SER A 40 7.92 -22.52 4.71
CA SER A 40 6.96 -23.11 3.78
C SER A 40 6.08 -22.03 3.12
N TRP A 41 5.56 -22.29 1.91
CA TRP A 41 4.63 -21.37 1.25
C TRP A 41 3.38 -21.13 2.11
N LYS A 42 2.93 -22.16 2.81
CA LYS A 42 1.83 -22.07 3.77
C LYS A 42 2.13 -21.06 4.88
N ASN A 43 3.35 -21.05 5.43
CA ASN A 43 3.71 -20.09 6.47
C ASN A 43 3.85 -18.66 5.93
N MET A 44 4.37 -18.49 4.73
CA MET A 44 4.45 -17.16 4.11
C MET A 44 3.08 -16.56 3.80
N VAL A 45 2.07 -17.39 3.49
CA VAL A 45 0.72 -16.93 3.13
C VAL A 45 -0.23 -16.89 4.33
N PHE A 46 -0.07 -17.76 5.33
CA PHE A 46 -1.02 -17.85 6.45
C PHE A 46 -0.38 -17.72 7.83
N GLY A 47 0.94 -17.58 7.89
CA GLY A 47 1.68 -17.44 9.13
C GLY A 47 1.53 -16.06 9.76
N PRO A 48 2.04 -15.88 10.99
CA PRO A 48 1.90 -14.63 11.75
C PRO A 48 2.55 -13.42 11.09
N GLY A 49 3.63 -13.61 10.32
CA GLY A 49 4.32 -12.55 9.58
C GLY A 49 3.79 -12.30 8.17
N SER A 50 2.70 -12.99 7.78
CA SER A 50 2.17 -12.89 6.42
C SER A 50 1.48 -11.55 6.16
N MET A 51 1.64 -11.04 4.93
CA MET A 51 0.86 -9.94 4.38
C MET A 51 -0.52 -10.39 3.86
N PHE A 52 -0.81 -11.69 3.86
CA PHE A 52 -2.12 -12.24 3.53
C PHE A 52 -2.98 -12.47 4.76
N PHE A 53 -4.30 -12.44 4.54
CA PHE A 53 -5.28 -12.68 5.59
C PHE A 53 -5.19 -14.11 6.15
N ASN A 54 -5.30 -14.20 7.47
CA ASN A 54 -5.30 -15.44 8.23
C ASN A 54 -6.35 -15.36 9.37
N LYS A 55 -6.44 -16.41 10.19
CA LYS A 55 -7.45 -16.50 11.26
C LYS A 55 -7.33 -15.39 12.31
N LYS A 56 -6.12 -14.90 12.57
CA LYS A 56 -5.87 -13.81 13.52
C LYS A 56 -6.49 -12.51 13.04
N ASP A 57 -6.49 -12.22 11.74
CA ASP A 57 -7.06 -10.97 11.21
C ASP A 57 -8.57 -10.85 11.53
N LEU A 58 -9.29 -11.97 11.53
CA LEU A 58 -10.70 -12.00 11.93
C LEU A 58 -10.88 -11.80 13.46
N GLN A 59 -9.96 -12.33 14.26
CA GLN A 59 -9.94 -12.10 15.71
C GLN A 59 -9.65 -10.64 16.03
N ASP A 60 -8.58 -10.10 15.43
CA ASP A 60 -8.18 -8.70 15.57
C ASP A 60 -9.32 -7.78 15.14
N LEU A 61 -9.98 -8.01 14.00
CA LEU A 61 -11.15 -7.23 13.57
C LEU A 61 -12.29 -7.29 14.61
N ARG A 62 -12.64 -8.49 15.09
CA ARG A 62 -13.69 -8.65 16.11
C ARG A 62 -13.35 -7.90 17.39
N ASP A 63 -12.10 -7.99 17.84
CA ASP A 63 -11.66 -7.38 19.07
C ASP A 63 -11.49 -5.86 18.92
N SER A 64 -11.09 -5.36 17.75
CA SER A 64 -11.13 -3.94 17.42
C SER A 64 -12.55 -3.39 17.54
N LEU A 65 -13.55 -4.11 16.99
CA LEU A 65 -14.95 -3.70 17.11
C LEU A 65 -15.42 -3.65 18.57
N LYS A 66 -15.04 -4.63 19.40
CA LYS A 66 -15.35 -4.60 20.84
C LYS A 66 -14.67 -3.42 21.52
N TRP A 67 -13.40 -3.20 21.24
CA TRP A 67 -12.62 -2.11 21.82
C TRP A 67 -13.20 -0.74 21.47
N PHE A 68 -13.56 -0.52 20.20
CA PHE A 68 -14.22 0.72 19.76
C PHE A 68 -15.57 0.95 20.44
N LEU A 69 -16.30 -0.13 20.78
CA LEU A 69 -17.55 -0.06 21.53
C LEU A 69 -17.33 0.00 23.06
N GLY A 70 -16.08 0.08 23.54
CA GLY A 70 -15.75 0.08 24.97
C GLY A 70 -16.01 -1.25 25.69
N ARG A 71 -16.15 -2.35 24.93
CA ARG A 71 -16.51 -3.70 25.41
C ARG A 71 -15.32 -4.67 25.47
N GLY A 72 -14.11 -4.17 25.36
CA GLY A 72 -12.89 -4.97 25.36
C GLY A 72 -11.64 -4.11 25.38
N GLU A 73 -10.50 -4.75 25.61
CA GLU A 73 -9.18 -4.13 25.53
C GLU A 73 -8.74 -3.92 24.08
N ARG A 74 -7.76 -3.03 23.89
CA ARG A 74 -7.14 -2.83 22.57
C ARG A 74 -6.54 -4.16 22.09
N PRO A 75 -6.79 -4.59 20.83
CA PRO A 75 -6.26 -5.85 20.33
C PRO A 75 -4.75 -5.93 20.38
N GLN A 76 -4.25 -7.14 20.63
CA GLN A 76 -2.83 -7.45 20.59
C GLN A 76 -2.39 -7.62 19.13
N TYR A 77 -2.28 -6.51 18.39
CA TYR A 77 -1.92 -6.58 16.97
C TYR A 77 -0.52 -7.17 16.78
N GLY A 78 -0.39 -7.97 15.71
CA GLY A 78 0.88 -8.52 15.27
C GLY A 78 1.71 -7.52 14.46
N ARG A 79 2.73 -8.05 13.77
CA ARG A 79 3.59 -7.28 12.85
C ARG A 79 2.79 -6.48 11.82
N TRP A 80 1.73 -7.09 11.31
CA TRP A 80 0.81 -6.46 10.36
C TRP A 80 -0.60 -6.51 10.93
N THR A 81 -1.29 -5.38 10.85
CA THR A 81 -2.71 -5.29 11.19
C THR A 81 -3.58 -5.75 10.02
N TYR A 82 -4.83 -6.13 10.28
CA TYR A 82 -5.73 -6.57 9.22
C TYR A 82 -5.97 -5.49 8.16
N TRP A 83 -5.98 -4.20 8.52
CA TRP A 83 -6.17 -3.11 7.56
C TRP A 83 -4.92 -2.85 6.72
N GLU A 84 -3.71 -3.08 7.23
CA GLU A 84 -2.48 -3.00 6.44
C GLU A 84 -2.37 -4.14 5.44
N LYS A 85 -2.83 -5.34 5.83
CA LYS A 85 -2.94 -6.47 4.90
C LYS A 85 -3.99 -6.20 3.82
N PHE A 86 -5.12 -5.59 4.21
CA PHE A 86 -6.12 -5.15 3.25
C PHE A 86 -5.55 -4.15 2.24
N ASP A 87 -4.83 -3.13 2.73
CA ASP A 87 -4.13 -2.13 1.91
C ASP A 87 -3.14 -2.78 0.93
N TYR A 88 -2.31 -3.70 1.41
CA TYR A 88 -1.37 -4.45 0.59
C TYR A 88 -2.06 -5.30 -0.50
N ILE A 89 -3.11 -6.05 -0.14
CA ILE A 89 -3.82 -6.93 -1.09
C ILE A 89 -4.56 -6.09 -2.13
N ALA A 90 -5.18 -4.98 -1.74
CA ALA A 90 -5.88 -4.09 -2.66
C ALA A 90 -4.93 -3.54 -3.73
N VAL A 91 -3.74 -3.05 -3.33
CA VAL A 91 -2.73 -2.57 -4.29
C VAL A 91 -2.18 -3.72 -5.13
N PHE A 92 -1.88 -4.87 -4.53
CA PHE A 92 -1.33 -6.02 -5.26
C PHE A 92 -2.32 -6.54 -6.32
N TRP A 93 -3.61 -6.63 -5.98
CA TRP A 93 -4.69 -6.94 -6.91
C TRP A 93 -4.79 -5.88 -8.01
N GLY A 94 -4.87 -4.60 -7.63
CA GLY A 94 -5.02 -3.50 -8.57
C GLY A 94 -3.88 -3.45 -9.58
N MET A 95 -2.65 -3.68 -9.16
CA MET A 95 -1.48 -3.75 -10.05
C MET A 95 -1.60 -4.87 -11.10
N MET A 96 -2.14 -6.03 -10.73
CA MET A 96 -2.37 -7.13 -11.68
C MET A 96 -3.46 -6.76 -12.70
N VAL A 97 -4.57 -6.17 -12.24
CA VAL A 97 -5.71 -5.81 -13.11
C VAL A 97 -5.37 -4.64 -14.02
N ILE A 98 -4.93 -3.51 -13.46
CA ILE A 98 -4.59 -2.31 -14.23
C ILE A 98 -3.35 -2.54 -15.12
N GLY A 99 -2.37 -3.31 -14.64
CA GLY A 99 -1.16 -3.63 -15.40
C GLY A 99 -1.45 -4.52 -16.60
N SER A 100 -2.22 -5.59 -16.43
CA SER A 100 -2.55 -6.51 -17.54
C SER A 100 -3.45 -5.86 -18.59
N THR A 101 -4.49 -5.13 -18.15
CA THR A 101 -5.35 -4.38 -19.07
C THR A 101 -4.60 -3.25 -19.77
N GLY A 102 -3.72 -2.53 -19.06
CA GLY A 102 -2.90 -1.46 -19.62
C GLY A 102 -1.93 -1.97 -20.68
N LEU A 103 -1.25 -3.10 -20.43
CA LEU A 103 -0.40 -3.75 -21.43
C LEU A 103 -1.20 -4.24 -22.65
N THR A 104 -2.41 -4.75 -22.42
CA THR A 104 -3.31 -5.16 -23.51
C THR A 104 -3.67 -3.97 -24.41
N LEU A 105 -3.96 -2.81 -23.81
CA LEU A 105 -4.29 -1.58 -24.53
C LEU A 105 -3.06 -0.91 -25.17
N TRP A 106 -1.87 -1.09 -24.58
CA TRP A 106 -0.63 -0.55 -25.12
C TRP A 106 -0.12 -1.37 -26.31
N PHE A 107 -0.26 -2.70 -26.28
CA PHE A 107 0.19 -3.60 -27.36
C PHE A 107 -0.97 -4.39 -28.00
N PRO A 108 -2.00 -3.72 -28.53
CA PRO A 108 -3.25 -4.38 -28.95
C PRO A 108 -3.05 -5.39 -30.09
N GLU A 109 -2.16 -5.12 -31.04
CA GLU A 109 -1.84 -6.04 -32.14
C GLU A 109 -1.16 -7.33 -31.68
N PHE A 110 -0.40 -7.27 -30.58
CA PHE A 110 0.20 -8.47 -30.00
C PHE A 110 -0.86 -9.31 -29.30
N PHE A 111 -1.69 -8.69 -28.45
CA PHE A 111 -2.68 -9.40 -27.64
C PHE A 111 -3.87 -9.92 -28.45
N THR A 112 -4.29 -9.24 -29.53
CA THR A 112 -5.39 -9.69 -30.40
C THR A 112 -5.05 -10.92 -31.26
N LYS A 113 -3.79 -11.36 -31.27
CA LYS A 113 -3.41 -12.69 -31.80
C LYS A 113 -3.90 -13.84 -30.92
N PHE A 114 -4.15 -13.56 -29.63
CA PHE A 114 -4.56 -14.55 -28.63
C PHE A 114 -5.95 -14.28 -28.06
N LEU A 115 -6.42 -13.04 -28.14
CA LEU A 115 -7.69 -12.57 -27.58
C LEU A 115 -8.62 -12.04 -28.70
N PRO A 116 -9.94 -12.21 -28.57
CA PRO A 116 -10.87 -11.66 -29.55
C PRO A 116 -10.87 -10.12 -29.48
N GLY A 117 -11.11 -9.45 -30.62
CA GLY A 117 -11.04 -7.99 -30.70
C GLY A 117 -11.96 -7.24 -29.72
N TRP A 118 -13.12 -7.80 -29.36
CA TRP A 118 -14.02 -7.20 -28.37
C TRP A 118 -13.38 -7.10 -26.97
N PHE A 119 -12.36 -7.91 -26.69
CA PHE A 119 -11.67 -7.87 -25.41
C PHE A 119 -10.96 -6.54 -25.17
N LEU A 120 -10.58 -5.80 -26.22
CA LEU A 120 -10.01 -4.45 -26.07
C LEU A 120 -11.02 -3.47 -25.45
N ASN A 121 -12.31 -3.61 -25.77
CA ASN A 121 -13.37 -2.80 -25.16
C ASN A 121 -13.51 -3.14 -23.67
N VAL A 122 -13.46 -4.43 -23.33
CA VAL A 122 -13.51 -4.89 -21.93
C VAL A 122 -12.27 -4.44 -21.16
N ALA A 123 -11.08 -4.54 -21.76
CA ALA A 123 -9.85 -4.04 -21.15
C ALA A 123 -9.92 -2.52 -20.90
N THR A 124 -10.51 -1.75 -21.82
CA THR A 124 -10.72 -0.31 -21.65
C THR A 124 -11.61 0.01 -20.45
N ILE A 125 -12.73 -0.71 -20.31
CA ILE A 125 -13.67 -0.54 -19.19
C ILE A 125 -12.98 -0.89 -17.87
N ILE A 126 -12.39 -2.10 -17.78
CA ILE A 126 -11.73 -2.56 -16.57
C ILE A 126 -10.58 -1.62 -16.18
N HIS A 127 -9.74 -1.20 -17.14
CA HIS A 127 -8.61 -0.32 -16.86
C HIS A 127 -9.07 1.04 -16.30
N SER A 128 -10.14 1.60 -16.87
CA SER A 128 -10.70 2.89 -16.45
C SER A 128 -11.36 2.80 -15.07
N ASP A 129 -12.16 1.76 -14.83
CA ASP A 129 -12.85 1.54 -13.56
C ASP A 129 -11.87 1.22 -12.44
N GLU A 130 -10.86 0.38 -12.71
CA GLU A 130 -9.81 0.05 -11.75
C GLU A 130 -8.96 1.28 -11.41
N ALA A 131 -8.68 2.17 -12.38
CA ALA A 131 -7.99 3.42 -12.10
C ALA A 131 -8.78 4.30 -11.11
N LEU A 132 -10.10 4.39 -11.29
CA LEU A 132 -10.97 5.14 -10.37
C LEU A 132 -11.04 4.46 -9.00
N LEU A 133 -11.18 3.13 -8.95
CA LEU A 133 -11.19 2.35 -7.72
C LEU A 133 -9.88 2.51 -6.94
N ALA A 134 -8.74 2.43 -7.62
CA ALA A 134 -7.41 2.59 -7.02
C ALA A 134 -7.23 3.99 -6.44
N VAL A 135 -7.62 5.05 -7.16
CA VAL A 135 -7.60 6.43 -6.65
C VAL A 135 -8.50 6.54 -5.42
N GLY A 136 -9.73 6.04 -5.49
CA GLY A 136 -10.66 6.05 -4.36
C GLY A 136 -10.09 5.34 -3.13
N PHE A 137 -9.51 4.16 -3.32
CA PHE A 137 -8.90 3.38 -2.26
C PHE A 137 -7.71 4.08 -1.60
N ILE A 138 -6.79 4.63 -2.41
CA ILE A 138 -5.61 5.34 -1.92
C ILE A 138 -6.03 6.54 -1.05
N PHE A 139 -6.95 7.37 -1.54
CA PHE A 139 -7.29 8.61 -0.82
C PHE A 139 -8.27 8.43 0.34
N THR A 140 -8.96 7.29 0.43
CA THR A 140 -9.89 7.01 1.54
C THR A 140 -9.29 6.08 2.59
N VAL A 141 -8.78 4.91 2.17
CA VAL A 141 -8.30 3.88 3.09
C VAL A 141 -6.83 4.10 3.43
N HIS A 142 -5.98 4.19 2.40
CA HIS A 142 -4.54 4.32 2.61
C HIS A 142 -4.22 5.64 3.32
N PHE A 143 -4.66 6.78 2.78
CA PHE A 143 -4.38 8.10 3.36
C PHE A 143 -4.88 8.26 4.78
N PHE A 144 -6.07 7.74 5.08
CA PHE A 144 -6.57 7.79 6.45
C PHE A 144 -5.66 7.03 7.41
N ASN A 145 -5.27 5.81 7.05
CA ASN A 145 -4.45 4.96 7.89
C ASN A 145 -2.99 5.43 7.98
N THR A 146 -2.39 5.96 6.90
CA THR A 146 -0.94 6.23 6.88
C THR A 146 -0.57 7.70 7.07
N HIS A 147 -1.49 8.62 6.78
CA HIS A 147 -1.24 10.06 6.80
C HIS A 147 -2.08 10.84 7.81
N LEU A 148 -3.36 10.47 7.98
CA LEU A 148 -4.30 11.28 8.76
C LEU A 148 -4.50 10.81 10.22
N ARG A 149 -3.91 9.68 10.62
CA ARG A 149 -3.87 9.29 12.04
C ARG A 149 -3.09 10.34 12.84
N PRO A 150 -3.62 10.88 13.95
CA PRO A 150 -2.94 11.92 14.74
C PRO A 150 -1.50 11.57 15.13
N GLU A 151 -1.25 10.30 15.44
CA GLU A 151 0.06 9.79 15.87
C GLU A 151 1.07 9.76 14.72
N LYS A 152 0.59 9.65 13.48
CA LYS A 152 1.42 9.51 12.27
C LYS A 152 1.45 10.78 11.42
N PHE A 153 0.57 11.74 11.66
CA PHE A 153 0.46 12.94 10.84
C PHE A 153 1.81 13.70 10.76
N PRO A 154 2.25 14.14 9.56
CA PRO A 154 1.57 14.08 8.25
C PRO A 154 1.77 12.76 7.47
N MET A 155 2.60 11.86 7.98
CA MET A 155 2.96 10.58 7.36
C MET A 155 3.78 9.71 8.33
N ASP A 156 3.54 8.41 8.34
CA ASP A 156 4.41 7.46 9.04
C ASP A 156 5.85 7.51 8.48
N THR A 157 6.80 7.93 9.32
CA THR A 157 8.20 8.11 8.89
C THR A 157 8.94 6.80 8.65
N VAL A 158 8.40 5.66 9.10
CA VAL A 158 9.04 4.34 8.98
C VAL A 158 9.34 3.98 7.53
N ILE A 159 8.53 4.45 6.57
CA ILE A 159 8.76 4.20 5.14
C ILE A 159 10.10 4.76 4.63
N PHE A 160 10.62 5.83 5.26
CA PHE A 160 11.89 6.45 4.88
C PHE A 160 13.01 6.16 5.90
N SER A 161 12.68 6.07 7.19
CA SER A 161 13.67 5.88 8.25
C SER A 161 13.97 4.40 8.52
N GLY A 162 13.00 3.50 8.29
CA GLY A 162 13.04 2.13 8.79
C GLY A 162 13.09 2.02 10.32
N ARG A 163 12.79 3.11 11.05
CA ARG A 163 12.89 3.20 12.51
C ARG A 163 11.58 3.72 13.11
N ILE A 164 11.17 3.11 14.22
CA ILE A 164 9.99 3.48 15.00
C ILE A 164 10.40 3.70 16.47
N PRO A 165 9.88 4.73 17.17
CA PRO A 165 10.08 4.87 18.60
C PRO A 165 9.60 3.63 19.37
N LEU A 166 10.34 3.22 20.40
CA LEU A 166 10.03 1.98 21.13
C LEU A 166 8.63 1.98 21.75
N GLU A 167 8.20 3.09 22.35
CA GLU A 167 6.86 3.20 22.94
C GLU A 167 5.75 3.11 21.89
N GLU A 168 5.99 3.66 20.70
CA GLU A 168 5.07 3.57 19.57
C GLU A 168 5.00 2.13 19.05
N PHE A 169 6.14 1.44 18.95
CA PHE A 169 6.20 0.03 18.57
C PHE A 169 5.45 -0.87 19.55
N LYS A 170 5.59 -0.65 20.86
CA LYS A 170 4.83 -1.39 21.89
C LYS A 170 3.31 -1.22 21.73
N LEU A 171 2.85 -0.02 21.38
CA LEU A 171 1.43 0.28 21.23
C LEU A 171 0.86 -0.24 19.90
N ASP A 172 1.62 -0.10 18.82
CA ASP A 172 1.18 -0.46 17.46
C ASP A 172 1.32 -1.97 17.19
N ARG A 173 2.37 -2.61 17.74
CA ARG A 173 2.75 -4.01 17.48
C ARG A 173 3.00 -4.81 18.77
N PRO A 174 2.06 -4.81 19.73
CA PRO A 174 2.33 -5.38 21.06
C PRO A 174 2.69 -6.87 21.02
N GLU A 175 2.10 -7.66 20.12
CA GLU A 175 2.44 -9.10 20.00
C GLU A 175 3.86 -9.30 19.42
N GLU A 176 4.27 -8.48 18.45
CA GLU A 176 5.63 -8.54 17.90
C GLU A 176 6.65 -8.10 18.95
N TYR A 177 6.36 -7.03 19.68
CA TYR A 177 7.18 -6.55 20.79
C TYR A 177 7.37 -7.64 21.85
N GLN A 178 6.29 -8.29 22.32
CA GLN A 178 6.38 -9.37 23.31
C GLN A 178 7.25 -10.52 22.83
N LYS A 179 7.06 -10.98 21.58
CA LYS A 179 7.90 -12.04 20.99
C LYS A 179 9.37 -11.66 20.93
N MET A 180 9.69 -10.39 20.60
CA MET A 180 11.08 -9.91 20.56
C MET A 180 11.72 -9.83 21.95
N VAL A 181 10.94 -9.50 22.98
CA VAL A 181 11.40 -9.54 24.38
C VAL A 181 11.65 -10.97 24.83
N GLU A 182 10.69 -11.87 24.61
CA GLU A 182 10.78 -13.28 25.02
C GLU A 182 11.93 -14.04 24.33
N SER A 183 12.21 -13.70 23.07
CA SER A 183 13.32 -14.30 22.30
C SER A 183 14.68 -13.64 22.57
N GLY A 184 14.72 -12.53 23.33
CA GLY A 184 15.95 -11.76 23.56
C GLY A 184 16.49 -11.07 22.30
N GLU A 185 15.66 -10.86 21.28
CA GLU A 185 16.06 -10.21 20.03
C GLU A 185 15.84 -8.69 20.04
N LEU A 186 15.08 -8.16 21.00
CA LEU A 186 14.76 -6.72 21.06
C LEU A 186 16.02 -5.86 21.08
N GLU A 187 16.97 -6.16 21.96
CA GLU A 187 18.20 -5.37 22.14
C GLU A 187 19.04 -5.28 20.86
N LYS A 188 19.01 -6.32 20.02
CA LYS A 188 19.75 -6.36 18.73
C LYS A 188 19.19 -5.38 17.70
N HIS A 189 17.94 -4.94 17.88
CA HIS A 189 17.23 -4.05 16.96
C HIS A 189 17.10 -2.62 17.52
N LEU A 190 17.55 -2.37 18.76
CA LEU A 190 17.61 -1.02 19.31
C LEU A 190 18.73 -0.24 18.61
N VAL A 191 18.37 0.93 18.09
CA VAL A 191 19.27 1.83 17.38
C VAL A 191 19.02 3.26 17.83
N GLU A 192 20.06 4.08 17.73
CA GLU A 192 19.95 5.51 18.01
C GLU A 192 18.90 6.17 17.09
N PRO A 193 18.14 7.16 17.58
CA PRO A 193 17.24 7.92 16.73
C PRO A 193 18.02 8.67 15.65
N TYR A 194 17.37 8.93 14.51
CA TYR A 194 17.93 9.83 13.51
C TYR A 194 18.04 11.25 14.06
N GLN A 195 18.99 12.01 13.51
CA GLN A 195 19.12 13.43 13.81
C GLN A 195 17.79 14.17 13.53
N PRO A 196 17.40 15.15 14.37
CA PRO A 196 16.13 15.87 14.21
C PRO A 196 15.93 16.49 12.83
N ILE A 197 17.02 16.91 12.17
CA ILE A 197 16.97 17.47 10.82
C ILE A 197 16.48 16.46 9.79
N VAL A 198 16.90 15.19 9.88
CA VAL A 198 16.50 14.12 8.95
C VAL A 198 15.00 13.85 9.10
N ILE A 199 14.52 13.71 10.34
CA ILE A 199 13.09 13.49 10.62
C ILE A 199 12.25 14.69 10.16
N ARG A 200 12.74 15.92 10.37
CA ARG A 200 12.06 17.13 9.89
C ARG A 200 11.99 17.17 8.37
N SER A 201 13.06 16.82 7.67
CA SER A 201 13.08 16.74 6.20
C SER A 201 12.10 15.70 5.67
N ILE A 202 12.04 14.51 6.27
CA ILE A 202 11.06 13.47 5.92
C ILE A 202 9.64 13.99 6.12
N ARG A 203 9.35 14.66 7.24
CA ARG A 203 8.02 15.22 7.51
C ARG A 203 7.64 16.33 6.53
N ILE A 204 8.57 17.24 6.19
CA ILE A 204 8.32 18.29 5.18
C ILE A 204 8.00 17.64 3.83
N PHE A 205 8.81 16.67 3.40
CA PHE A 205 8.56 15.94 2.17
C PHE A 205 7.18 15.25 2.19
N GLY A 206 6.86 14.55 3.30
CA GLY A 206 5.56 13.91 3.50
C GLY A 206 4.39 14.90 3.43
N THR A 207 4.51 16.07 4.06
CA THR A 207 3.49 17.13 3.97
C THR A 207 3.30 17.62 2.55
N VAL A 208 4.39 17.88 1.82
CA VAL A 208 4.31 18.35 0.42
C VAL A 208 3.67 17.29 -0.46
N ALA A 209 4.03 16.02 -0.30
CA ALA A 209 3.45 14.90 -1.02
C ALA A 209 1.94 14.74 -0.70
N LEU A 210 1.57 14.80 0.59
CA LEU A 210 0.18 14.74 1.05
C LEU A 210 -0.66 15.87 0.45
N LEU A 211 -0.20 17.12 0.55
CA LEU A 211 -0.92 18.28 0.00
C LEU A 211 -1.05 18.21 -1.53
N SER A 212 -0.01 17.73 -2.21
CA SER A 212 -0.05 17.51 -3.66
C SER A 212 -1.09 16.46 -4.03
N GLY A 213 -1.12 15.33 -3.29
CA GLY A 213 -2.12 14.28 -3.47
C GLY A 213 -3.55 14.77 -3.25
N LEU A 214 -3.80 15.48 -2.14
CA LEU A 214 -5.11 16.06 -1.85
C LEU A 214 -5.54 17.08 -2.92
N SER A 215 -4.60 17.88 -3.43
CA SER A 215 -4.86 18.79 -4.54
C SER A 215 -5.30 18.04 -5.79
N ILE A 216 -4.62 16.93 -6.13
CA ILE A 216 -4.99 16.08 -7.28
C ILE A 216 -6.41 15.54 -7.12
N VAL A 217 -6.82 15.10 -5.93
CA VAL A 217 -8.20 14.65 -5.67
C VAL A 217 -9.22 15.74 -5.95
N ILE A 218 -8.95 16.96 -5.46
CA ILE A 218 -9.84 18.12 -5.72
C ILE A 218 -9.97 18.36 -7.22
N TRP A 219 -8.87 18.29 -7.97
CA TRP A 219 -8.88 18.43 -9.42
C TRP A 219 -9.64 17.30 -10.14
N ILE A 220 -9.52 16.06 -9.67
CA ILE A 220 -10.28 14.92 -10.20
C ILE A 220 -11.78 15.15 -9.99
N ILE A 221 -12.19 15.50 -8.76
CA ILE A 221 -13.60 15.78 -8.44
C ILE A 221 -14.14 16.93 -9.30
N TYR A 222 -13.38 18.02 -9.41
CA TYR A 222 -13.74 19.14 -10.26
C TYR A 222 -13.94 18.71 -11.71
N ALA A 223 -13.00 17.94 -12.27
CA ALA A 223 -13.11 17.43 -13.64
C ALA A 223 -14.36 16.54 -13.82
N MET A 224 -14.66 15.67 -12.86
CA MET A 224 -15.81 14.78 -12.93
C MET A 224 -17.16 15.50 -12.86
N ILE A 225 -17.25 16.60 -12.11
CA ILE A 225 -18.50 17.36 -11.94
C ILE A 225 -18.72 18.36 -13.08
N PHE A 226 -17.65 19.03 -13.53
CA PHE A 226 -17.78 20.21 -14.39
C PHE A 226 -17.26 20.01 -15.81
N VAL A 227 -16.31 19.10 -16.04
CA VAL A 227 -15.65 18.91 -17.34
C VAL A 227 -16.17 17.67 -18.07
N TYR A 228 -16.47 16.60 -17.33
CA TYR A 228 -17.02 15.36 -17.86
C TYR A 228 -18.55 15.50 -18.02
N ARG A 229 -18.98 16.31 -18.99
CA ARG A 229 -20.37 16.41 -19.45
C ARG A 229 -20.50 15.88 -20.87
#